data_AF-A0A9Q9APH1-F1
#
_entry.id   AF-A0A9Q9APH1-F1
#
_cell.length_a   1.000
_cell.length_b   1.000
_cell.length_c   1.000
_cell.angle_alpha   90.00
_cell.angle_beta   90.00
_cell.angle_gamma   90.00
#
_symmetry.space_group_name_H-M   'P 1'
#
loop_
_entity.id
_entity.type
_entity.pdbx_description
1 polymer ?
#
loop_
_entity_poly.entity_id
_entity_poly.type
_entity_poly.pdbx_seq_one_letter_code
_entity_poly.pdbx_strand_id
1 'polypeptide(L)'
;MHGKPFEDIGDDYEEPEEVGEERARELFQYYRPPREAKNEAVFLPYPDTVLQAHTQLAALRLDVQRAIVGLVDKSSSYFVAEATKSLDLEDTSRSEYADDGL
;
A
#
# COMPACT_ATOMS: atom_id res chain seq x y z
N MET A 1 0.37 -19.17 43.74
CA MET A 1 -0.20 -18.95 42.40
C MET A 1 0.98 -18.81 41.44
N HIS A 2 1.31 -19.86 40.70
CA HIS A 2 2.43 -19.85 39.74
C HIS A 2 1.89 -19.32 38.40
N GLY A 3 2.32 -18.12 38.00
CA GLY A 3 2.03 -17.57 36.67
C GLY A 3 2.75 -18.39 35.61
N LYS A 4 2.05 -18.74 34.53
CA LYS A 4 2.70 -19.35 33.36
C LYS A 4 3.55 -18.29 32.65
N PRO A 5 4.76 -18.63 32.17
CA PRO A 5 5.52 -17.71 31.34
C PRO A 5 4.75 -17.43 30.04
N PHE A 6 4.82 -16.19 29.55
CA PHE A 6 4.41 -15.87 28.18
C PHE A 6 5.34 -16.61 27.23
N GLU A 7 4.79 -17.50 26.41
CA GLU A 7 5.50 -18.05 25.27
C GLU A 7 5.55 -16.97 24.19
N ASP A 8 6.75 -16.49 23.90
CA ASP A 8 7.04 -15.68 22.72
C ASP A 8 6.90 -16.59 21.50
N ILE A 9 5.67 -16.67 20.97
CA ILE A 9 5.36 -17.27 19.68
C ILE A 9 5.90 -16.29 18.64
N GLY A 10 7.22 -16.27 18.52
CA GLY A 10 7.93 -15.41 17.60
C GLY A 10 7.67 -15.91 16.19
N ASP A 11 6.81 -15.20 15.46
CA ASP A 11 6.67 -15.13 14.01
C ASP A 11 7.18 -16.36 13.23
N ASP A 12 6.68 -17.53 13.62
CA ASP A 12 6.96 -18.85 13.04
C ASP A 12 6.14 -19.09 11.76
N TYR A 13 5.61 -18.00 11.19
CA TYR A 13 5.05 -17.97 9.85
C TYR A 13 6.18 -18.01 8.81
N GLU A 14 6.59 -19.22 8.43
CA GLU A 14 7.27 -19.43 7.16
C GLU A 14 6.23 -19.33 6.03
N GLU A 15 6.22 -18.19 5.32
CA GLU A 15 5.35 -18.00 4.16
C GLU A 15 5.72 -19.07 3.10
N PRO A 16 4.80 -20.00 2.73
CA PRO A 16 5.13 -21.04 1.78
C PRO A 16 5.45 -20.43 0.42
N GLU A 17 6.52 -20.89 -0.24
CA GLU A 17 6.97 -20.37 -1.55
C GLU A 17 5.82 -20.31 -2.59
N GLU A 18 4.91 -21.30 -2.54
CA GLU A 18 3.75 -21.39 -3.44
C GLU A 18 2.63 -20.40 -3.09
N VAL A 19 2.45 -20.05 -1.81
CA VAL A 19 1.41 -19.09 -1.39
C VAL A 19 1.73 -17.69 -1.90
N GLY A 20 3.01 -17.32 -1.96
CA GLY A 20 3.42 -16.04 -2.56
C GLY A 20 3.03 -15.94 -4.03
N GLU A 21 3.31 -16.98 -4.83
CA GLU A 21 2.95 -17.00 -6.26
C GLU A 21 1.45 -17.12 -6.51
N GLU A 22 0.74 -17.99 -5.78
CA GLU A 22 -0.71 -18.13 -5.93
C GLU A 22 -1.46 -16.88 -5.50
N ARG A 23 -1.10 -16.29 -4.36
CA ARG A 23 -1.70 -15.05 -3.86
C ARG A 23 -1.34 -13.85 -4.74
N ALA A 24 -0.13 -13.81 -5.29
CA ALA A 24 0.24 -12.82 -6.31
C ALA A 24 -0.62 -12.98 -7.58
N ARG A 25 -0.85 -14.22 -8.04
CA ARG A 25 -1.74 -14.52 -9.18
C ARG A 25 -3.19 -14.14 -8.89
N GLU A 26 -3.68 -14.37 -7.67
CA GLU A 26 -5.02 -13.92 -7.23
C GLU A 26 -5.12 -12.39 -7.23
N LEU A 27 -4.10 -11.68 -6.72
CA LEU A 27 -4.02 -10.23 -6.80
C LEU A 27 -4.15 -9.74 -8.25
N PHE A 28 -3.42 -10.33 -9.21
CA PHE A 28 -3.54 -9.99 -10.62
C PHE A 28 -4.88 -10.43 -11.26
N GLN A 29 -5.53 -11.45 -10.72
CA GLN A 29 -6.82 -11.93 -11.19
C GLN A 29 -7.95 -10.96 -10.84
N TYR A 30 -7.92 -10.37 -9.64
CA TYR A 30 -8.94 -9.44 -9.16
C TYR A 30 -8.60 -7.98 -9.43
N TYR A 31 -7.33 -7.61 -9.35
CA TYR A 31 -6.85 -6.28 -9.71
C TYR A 31 -6.62 -6.23 -11.21
N ARG A 32 -7.67 -5.85 -11.94
CA ARG A 32 -7.55 -5.40 -13.33
C ARG A 32 -7.47 -3.89 -13.32
N PRO A 33 -6.28 -3.31 -13.59
CA PRO A 33 -6.18 -1.88 -13.79
C PRO A 33 -7.24 -1.45 -14.82
N PRO A 34 -8.04 -0.42 -14.54
CA PRO A 34 -8.90 0.22 -15.51
C PRO A 34 -8.11 0.48 -16.80
N ARG A 35 -8.75 0.40 -17.97
CA ARG A 35 -8.04 0.58 -19.26
C ARG A 35 -7.32 1.92 -19.34
N GLU A 36 -7.78 2.89 -18.57
CA GLU A 36 -7.23 4.23 -18.42
C GLU A 36 -5.87 4.23 -17.68
N ALA A 37 -5.60 3.27 -16.80
CA ALA A 37 -4.36 3.14 -16.02
C ALA A 37 -3.11 2.74 -16.86
N LYS A 38 -3.28 2.61 -18.19
CA LYS A 38 -2.14 2.47 -19.12
C LYS A 38 -1.37 3.77 -19.33
N ASN A 39 -1.99 4.90 -19.01
CA ASN A 39 -1.28 6.16 -18.92
C ASN A 39 -0.72 6.27 -17.51
N GLU A 40 0.60 6.40 -17.36
CA GLU A 40 1.28 6.58 -16.07
C GLU A 40 0.76 7.80 -15.28
N ALA A 41 0.11 8.74 -15.97
CA ALA A 41 -0.53 9.92 -15.38
C ALA A 41 -1.97 9.69 -14.88
N VAL A 42 -2.55 8.49 -15.07
CA VAL A 42 -3.93 8.22 -14.68
C VAL A 42 -3.95 7.62 -13.27
N PHE A 43 -4.23 8.50 -12.31
CA PHE A 43 -4.83 8.12 -11.04
C PHE A 43 -6.06 7.26 -11.34
N LEU A 44 -6.14 6.08 -10.72
CA LEU A 44 -7.31 5.23 -10.80
C LEU A 44 -8.54 6.07 -10.41
N PRO A 45 -9.68 5.95 -11.12
CA PRO A 45 -10.86 6.78 -10.88
C PRO A 45 -11.43 6.65 -9.46
N TYR A 46 -10.98 5.66 -8.70
CA TYR A 46 -11.25 5.52 -7.28
C TYR A 46 -9.92 5.22 -6.57
N PRO A 47 -9.33 6.18 -5.84
CA PRO A 47 -8.22 5.87 -4.95
C PRO A 47 -8.70 4.87 -3.89
N ASP A 48 -7.95 3.79 -3.72
CA ASP A 48 -8.21 2.84 -2.63
C ASP A 48 -7.81 3.50 -1.32
N THR A 49 -8.81 3.97 -0.56
CA THR A 49 -8.60 4.70 0.70
C THR A 49 -7.88 3.86 1.75
N VAL A 50 -7.98 2.52 1.70
CA VAL A 50 -7.26 1.63 2.61
C VAL A 50 -5.78 1.63 2.25
N LEU A 51 -5.43 1.45 0.98
CA LEU A 51 -4.04 1.51 0.53
C LEU A 51 -3.44 2.90 0.75
N GLN A 52 -4.22 3.96 0.55
CA GLN A 52 -3.76 5.33 0.77
C GLN A 52 -3.50 5.63 2.25
N ALA A 53 -4.41 5.21 3.14
CA ALA A 53 -4.20 5.30 4.59
C ALA A 53 -2.97 4.50 5.05
N HIS A 54 -2.77 3.31 4.48
CA HIS A 54 -1.59 2.49 4.76
C HIS A 54 -0.30 3.19 4.31
N THR A 55 -0.34 3.84 3.14
CA THR A 55 0.78 4.60 2.60
C THR A 55 1.10 5.81 3.49
N GLN A 56 0.08 6.53 3.96
CA GLN A 56 0.25 7.64 4.90
C GLN A 56 0.86 7.17 6.23
N LEU A 57 0.40 6.03 6.75
CA LEU A 57 0.97 5.42 7.96
C LEU A 57 2.46 5.08 7.77
N ALA A 58 2.84 4.55 6.60
CA ALA A 58 4.24 4.29 6.27
C ALA A 58 5.07 5.58 6.23
N ALA A 59 4.55 6.65 5.60
CA ALA A 59 5.19 7.96 5.58
C ALA A 59 5.41 8.52 7.00
N LEU A 60 4.42 8.37 7.88
CA LEU A 60 4.52 8.76 9.30
C LEU A 60 5.53 7.91 10.07
N ARG A 61 5.53 6.58 9.89
CA ARG A 61 6.39 5.64 10.64
C ARG A 61 7.85 5.71 10.23
N LEU A 62 8.13 5.95 8.95
CA LEU A 62 9.48 6.03 8.39
C LEU A 62 10.02 7.46 8.35
N ASP A 63 9.22 8.44 8.80
CA ASP A 63 9.54 9.86 8.80
C ASP A 63 9.88 10.43 7.40
N VAL A 64 9.35 9.85 6.32
CA VAL A 64 9.59 10.29 4.93
C VAL A 64 8.50 11.23 4.43
N GLN A 65 8.83 12.14 3.52
CA GLN A 65 7.86 13.10 2.96
C GLN A 65 6.69 12.39 2.25
N ARG A 66 6.99 11.29 1.55
CA ARG A 66 6.09 10.63 0.62
C ARG A 66 6.36 9.13 0.60
N ALA A 67 5.31 8.34 0.62
CA ALA A 67 5.37 6.90 0.41
C ALA A 67 4.47 6.52 -0.77
N ILE A 68 4.79 5.41 -1.44
CA ILE A 68 4.08 4.92 -2.61
C ILE A 68 3.98 3.40 -2.52
N VAL A 69 2.81 2.83 -2.84
CA VAL A 69 2.62 1.40 -3.04
C VAL A 69 2.56 1.12 -4.54
N GLY A 70 3.42 0.23 -5.01
CA GLY A 70 3.50 -0.16 -6.41
C GLY A 70 3.35 -1.67 -6.61
N LEU A 71 2.73 -2.05 -7.72
CA LEU A 71 2.68 -3.42 -8.24
C LEU A 71 3.62 -3.54 -9.43
N VAL A 72 4.57 -4.47 -9.34
CA VAL A 72 5.55 -4.72 -10.40
C VAL A 72 5.26 -6.09 -11.01
N ASP A 73 5.09 -6.11 -12.33
CA ASP A 73 4.97 -7.31 -13.16
C ASP A 73 6.15 -7.37 -14.16
N LYS A 74 6.31 -8.48 -14.86
CA LYS A 74 7.41 -8.76 -15.80
C LYS A 74 7.62 -7.69 -16.86
N SER A 75 6.56 -7.00 -17.28
CA SER A 75 6.62 -5.98 -18.35
C SER A 75 6.14 -4.60 -17.94
N SER A 76 5.66 -4.41 -16.71
CA SER A 76 4.98 -3.18 -16.31
C SER A 76 5.07 -2.92 -14.82
N SER A 77 5.02 -1.65 -14.43
CA SER A 77 4.93 -1.24 -13.03
C SER A 77 3.78 -0.26 -12.89
N TYR A 78 2.98 -0.43 -11.83
CA TYR A 78 1.80 0.38 -11.56
C TYR A 78 1.91 0.95 -10.17
N PHE A 79 1.70 2.26 -10.01
CA PHE A 79 1.49 2.86 -8.70
C PHE A 79 0.01 2.78 -8.36
N VAL A 80 -0.32 2.18 -7.22
CA VAL A 80 -1.71 1.91 -6.82
C VAL A 80 -2.18 2.80 -5.67
N ALA A 81 -1.25 3.34 -4.88
CA ALA A 81 -1.52 4.33 -3.87
C ALA A 81 -0.29 5.18 -3.58
N GLU A 82 -0.53 6.42 -3.18
CA GLU A 82 0.48 7.39 -2.79
C GLU A 82 -0.08 8.27 -1.67
N ALA A 83 0.76 8.60 -0.69
CA ALA A 83 0.41 9.54 0.37
C ALA A 83 1.62 10.24 0.98
N THR A 84 1.37 11.46 1.47
CA THR A 84 2.27 12.24 2.33
C THR A 84 1.79 12.16 3.78
N LYS A 85 2.60 12.62 4.73
CA LYS A 85 2.23 12.58 6.18
C LYS A 85 0.94 13.36 6.47
N SER A 86 0.72 14.45 5.75
CA SER A 86 -0.35 15.42 5.99
C SER A 86 -1.51 15.34 5.01
N LEU A 87 -1.56 14.30 4.18
CA LEU A 87 -2.63 14.07 3.21
C LEU A 87 -3.99 13.94 3.91
N ASP A 88 -5.00 14.63 3.42
CA ASP A 88 -6.39 14.41 3.82
C ASP A 88 -6.96 13.21 3.04
N LEU A 89 -7.37 12.17 3.77
CA LEU A 89 -7.90 10.93 3.18
C LEU A 89 -9.36 11.06 2.71
N GLU A 90 -10.10 12.06 3.20
CA GLU A 90 -11.45 12.36 2.73
C GLU A 90 -11.42 13.23 1.47
N ASP A 91 -10.41 14.09 1.34
CA ASP A 91 -10.17 14.95 0.19
C ASP A 91 -8.69 14.98 -0.19
N THR A 92 -8.28 14.09 -1.10
CA THR A 92 -6.88 13.93 -1.50
C THR A 92 -6.30 15.12 -2.27
N SER A 93 -7.11 16.14 -2.57
CA SER A 93 -6.62 17.42 -3.11
C SER A 93 -6.07 18.36 -2.03
N ARG A 94 -6.23 17.97 -0.75
CA ARG A 94 -5.84 18.76 0.41
C ARG A 94 -4.74 18.07 1.19
N SER A 95 -3.85 18.90 1.72
CA SER A 95 -2.81 18.53 2.66
C SER A 95 -2.61 19.69 3.65
N GLU A 96 -2.04 19.39 4.83
CA GLU A 96 -1.78 20.45 5.82
C GLU A 96 -0.68 21.43 5.35
N TYR A 97 0.26 20.97 4.53
CA TYR A 97 1.37 21.76 4.03
C TYR A 97 1.30 21.93 2.51
N ALA A 98 1.51 23.15 2.03
CA ALA A 98 1.43 23.48 0.60
C ALA A 98 2.41 22.72 -0.29
N ASP A 99 3.49 22.17 0.27
CA ASP A 99 4.51 21.36 -0.43
C ASP A 99 4.26 19.84 -0.33
N ASP A 100 3.22 19.43 0.40
CA ASP A 100 2.86 18.02 0.64
C ASP A 100 1.69 17.55 -0.26
N GLY A 101 1.34 18.33 -1.29
CA GLY A 101 0.31 17.97 -2.27
C GLY A 101 0.70 16.76 -3.14
N LEU A 102 -0.32 16.09 -3.69
CA LEU A 102 -0.21 15.04 -4.70
C LEU A 102 -0.21 15.64 -6.11
#